data_AF-A0A534W2U7-F1
#
_entry.id   AF-A0A534W2U7-F1
#
_cell.length_a   1.000
_cell.length_b   1.000
_cell.length_c   1.000
_cell.angle_alpha   90.00
_cell.angle_beta   90.00
_cell.angle_gamma   90.00
#
_symmetry.space_group_name_H-M   'P 1'
#
loop_
_entity.id
_entity.type
_entity.pdbx_description
1 polymer ?
#
loop_
_entity_poly.entity_id
_entity_poly.type
_entity_poly.pdbx_seq_one_letter_code
_entity_poly.pdbx_strand_id
1 'polypeptide(L)'
;MFLAATLAACADRRAVVAEAEPGAILCRQGADCDAKWARAREWVTAHSRWKLREDTAAVIATESPVDSLSPAFTIRRLARPEQPHGEAIVFAAGCSPERVQAFVDHVPRRGARWRKVAGPAPKHTECEPPVDRLEADFVHFVTAPAAR
;
A
#
# COMPACT_ATOMS: atom_id res chain seq x y z
N MET A 1 48.37 -12.44 -40.54
CA MET A 1 48.17 -11.36 -39.56
C MET A 1 46.74 -10.86 -39.72
N PHE A 2 45.82 -11.32 -38.86
CA PHE A 2 44.44 -10.83 -38.80
C PHE A 2 44.14 -10.52 -37.33
N LEU A 3 44.13 -9.22 -36.99
CA LEU A 3 43.65 -8.72 -35.71
C LEU A 3 42.12 -8.76 -35.72
N ALA A 4 41.51 -9.45 -34.75
CA ALA A 4 40.09 -9.33 -34.46
C ALA A 4 39.93 -8.55 -33.15
N ALA A 5 39.54 -7.29 -33.26
CA ALA A 5 39.10 -6.46 -32.14
C ALA A 5 37.57 -6.46 -32.12
N THR A 6 36.97 -7.22 -31.20
CA THR A 6 35.53 -7.15 -30.94
C THR A 6 35.27 -6.28 -29.73
N LEU A 7 34.59 -5.16 -30.00
CA LEU A 7 34.19 -4.11 -29.07
C LEU A 7 33.36 -4.67 -27.90
N ALA A 8 33.70 -4.23 -26.69
CA ALA A 8 32.91 -4.48 -25.49
C ALA A 8 31.56 -3.75 -25.61
N ALA A 9 30.47 -4.52 -25.62
CA ALA A 9 29.12 -3.98 -25.50
C ALA A 9 28.88 -3.60 -24.02
N CYS A 10 29.03 -2.31 -23.69
CA CYS A 10 28.46 -1.77 -22.47
C CYS A 10 26.93 -1.83 -22.59
N ALA A 11 26.33 -2.79 -21.90
CA ALA A 11 24.89 -2.82 -21.69
C ALA A 11 24.52 -1.61 -20.82
N ASP A 12 24.06 -0.53 -21.44
CA ASP A 12 23.34 0.55 -20.80
C ASP A 12 22.13 -0.03 -20.07
N ARG A 13 22.30 -0.33 -18.78
CA ARG A 13 21.17 -0.51 -17.87
C ARG A 13 20.56 0.87 -17.72
N ARG A 14 19.63 1.21 -18.62
CA ARG A 14 18.72 2.34 -18.43
C ARG A 14 18.18 2.21 -17.01
N ALA A 15 18.60 3.11 -16.13
CA ALA A 15 18.01 3.25 -14.82
C ALA A 15 16.51 3.43 -15.06
N VAL A 16 15.72 2.46 -14.59
CA VAL A 16 14.28 2.65 -14.48
C VAL A 16 14.13 3.80 -13.52
N VAL A 17 13.86 5.00 -14.05
CA VAL A 17 13.43 6.14 -13.26
C VAL A 17 12.07 5.73 -12.74
N ALA A 18 12.05 5.10 -11.56
CA ALA A 18 10.83 5.00 -10.79
C ALA A 18 10.52 6.43 -10.33
N GLU A 19 9.74 7.16 -11.15
CA GLU A 19 9.00 8.29 -10.61
C GLU A 19 8.31 7.80 -9.34
N ALA A 20 8.48 8.54 -8.24
CA ALA A 20 7.91 8.13 -6.97
C ALA A 20 6.41 7.95 -7.17
N GLU A 21 5.91 6.73 -6.92
CA GLU A 21 4.49 6.41 -7.01
C GLU A 21 3.69 7.52 -6.30
N PRO A 22 2.58 8.01 -6.88
CA PRO A 22 1.71 8.98 -6.21
C PRO A 22 1.44 8.52 -4.77
N GLY A 23 1.62 9.42 -3.79
CA GLY A 23 1.46 9.08 -2.36
C GLY A 23 2.73 8.61 -1.65
N ALA A 24 3.85 8.42 -2.35
CA ALA A 24 5.13 8.13 -1.72
C ALA A 24 5.63 9.31 -0.85
N ILE A 25 5.92 9.02 0.42
CA ILE A 25 6.42 10.00 1.38
C ILE A 25 7.93 10.05 1.29
N LEU A 26 8.46 11.17 0.82
CA LEU A 26 9.89 11.38 0.67
C LEU A 26 10.52 11.81 2.00
N CYS A 27 11.68 11.24 2.29
CA CYS A 27 12.45 11.55 3.49
C CYS A 27 13.95 11.39 3.25
N ARG A 28 14.74 11.97 4.15
CA ARG A 28 16.20 11.81 4.16
C ARG A 28 16.59 10.74 5.18
N GLN A 29 17.54 9.89 4.81
CA GLN A 29 18.14 8.92 5.73
C GLN A 29 18.55 9.54 7.07
N GLY A 30 18.35 8.76 8.13
CA GLY A 30 18.53 9.17 9.52
C GLY A 30 17.22 9.65 10.16
N ALA A 31 17.34 10.60 11.09
CA ALA A 31 16.26 10.95 12.01
C ALA A 31 14.94 11.36 11.33
N ASP A 32 14.97 11.98 10.13
CA ASP A 32 13.76 12.35 9.39
C ASP A 32 12.98 11.11 8.93
N CYS A 33 13.63 10.20 8.20
CA CYS A 33 12.98 8.96 7.79
C CYS A 33 12.62 8.06 8.97
N ASP A 34 13.46 8.00 10.01
CA ASP A 34 13.19 7.13 11.17
C ASP A 34 11.95 7.62 11.94
N ALA A 35 11.78 8.93 12.09
CA ALA A 35 10.59 9.51 12.71
C ALA A 35 9.33 9.24 11.87
N LYS A 36 9.40 9.42 10.54
CA LYS A 36 8.28 9.11 9.64
C LYS A 36 7.94 7.62 9.62
N TRP A 37 8.95 6.74 9.67
CA TRP A 37 8.75 5.29 9.74
C TRP A 37 8.06 4.88 11.05
N ALA A 38 8.47 5.47 12.18
CA ALA A 38 7.81 5.22 13.46
C ALA A 38 6.33 5.65 13.44
N ARG A 39 6.01 6.80 12.84
CA ARG A 39 4.62 7.25 12.65
C ARG A 39 3.84 6.36 11.71
N ALA A 40 4.46 5.87 10.63
CA ALA A 40 3.81 4.93 9.73
C ALA A 40 3.37 3.66 10.48
N ARG A 41 4.25 3.12 11.33
CA ARG A 41 3.93 1.99 12.21
C ARG A 41 2.80 2.29 13.19
N GLU A 42 2.82 3.46 13.83
CA GLU A 42 1.77 3.91 14.73
C GLU A 42 0.42 3.97 14.00
N TRP A 43 0.39 4.61 12.83
CA TRP A 43 -0.82 4.73 12.03
C TRP A 43 -1.37 3.35 11.63
N VAL A 44 -0.52 2.43 11.15
CA VAL A 44 -0.96 1.08 10.79
C VAL A 44 -1.54 0.36 12.00
N THR A 45 -0.91 0.50 13.18
CA THR A 45 -1.39 -0.14 14.40
C THR A 45 -2.75 0.42 14.85
N ALA A 46 -3.00 1.71 14.65
CA ALA A 46 -4.27 2.35 15.02
C ALA A 46 -5.41 2.06 14.02
N HIS A 47 -5.10 1.89 12.74
CA HIS A 47 -6.09 1.74 11.67
C HIS A 47 -6.31 0.31 11.21
N SER A 48 -5.41 -0.62 11.57
CA SER A 48 -5.53 -2.04 11.24
C SER A 48 -6.38 -2.79 12.24
N ARG A 49 -7.29 -3.62 11.72
CA ARG A 49 -7.96 -4.68 12.50
C ARG A 49 -7.13 -5.95 12.60
N TRP A 50 -6.10 -6.06 11.76
CA TRP A 50 -5.23 -7.21 11.62
C TRP A 50 -3.95 -7.00 12.40
N LYS A 51 -3.38 -8.09 12.91
CA LYS A 51 -2.07 -8.06 13.57
C LYS A 51 -0.97 -7.74 12.55
N LEU A 52 0.13 -7.19 13.03
CA LEU A 52 1.36 -7.08 12.24
C LEU A 52 1.92 -8.48 12.01
N ARG A 53 2.06 -8.85 10.74
CA ARG A 53 2.80 -10.04 10.28
C ARG A 53 4.29 -9.74 10.19
N GLU A 54 4.63 -8.54 9.72
CA GLU A 54 6.01 -8.06 9.56
C GLU A 54 6.14 -6.65 10.12
N ASP A 55 7.22 -6.40 10.86
CA ASP A 55 7.56 -5.12 11.49
C ASP A 55 9.08 -5.00 11.52
N THR A 56 9.65 -4.53 10.41
CA THR A 56 11.09 -4.45 10.18
C THR A 56 11.49 -3.04 9.79
N ALA A 57 12.79 -2.78 9.62
CA ALA A 57 13.28 -1.49 9.15
C ALA A 57 12.85 -1.14 7.70
N ALA A 58 12.43 -2.14 6.91
CA ALA A 58 12.11 -1.96 5.49
C ALA A 58 10.64 -2.22 5.15
N VAL A 59 9.93 -2.99 5.97
CA VAL A 59 8.56 -3.43 5.71
C VAL A 59 7.75 -3.45 7.01
N ILE A 60 6.54 -2.87 6.95
CA ILE A 60 5.47 -3.10 7.91
C ILE A 60 4.32 -3.74 7.13
N ALA A 61 3.88 -4.93 7.51
CA ALA A 61 2.79 -5.61 6.83
C ALA A 61 1.84 -6.25 7.85
N THR A 62 0.54 -6.16 7.57
CA THR A 62 -0.47 -6.81 8.39
C THR A 62 -0.83 -8.19 7.84
N GLU A 63 -1.43 -9.01 8.69
CA GLU A 63 -2.22 -10.16 8.24
C GLU A 63 -3.41 -9.69 7.39
N SER A 64 -4.01 -10.61 6.65
CA SER A 64 -5.25 -10.39 5.89
C SER A 64 -5.94 -11.71 5.60
N PRO A 65 -7.23 -11.89 5.94
CA PRO A 65 -8.03 -12.97 5.42
C PRO A 65 -8.51 -12.68 3.99
N VAL A 66 -8.75 -13.75 3.25
CA VAL A 66 -9.08 -13.71 1.80
C VAL A 66 -10.54 -13.31 1.53
N ASP A 67 -11.34 -13.07 2.58
CA ASP A 67 -12.78 -12.82 2.51
C ASP A 67 -13.19 -11.68 3.45
N SER A 68 -12.44 -10.58 3.42
CA SER A 68 -12.78 -9.39 4.21
C SER A 68 -12.76 -8.10 3.38
N LEU A 69 -13.65 -7.19 3.76
CA LEU A 69 -13.64 -5.78 3.34
C LEU A 69 -12.76 -4.91 4.25
N SER A 70 -12.27 -5.45 5.38
CA SER A 70 -11.37 -4.71 6.25
C SER A 70 -9.99 -4.64 5.59
N PRO A 71 -9.41 -3.44 5.40
CA PRO A 71 -8.15 -3.28 4.68
C PRO A 71 -7.00 -3.94 5.43
N ALA A 72 -6.12 -4.58 4.67
CA ALA A 72 -4.80 -4.99 5.10
C ALA A 72 -3.75 -4.07 4.48
N PHE A 73 -2.66 -3.85 5.21
CA PHE A 73 -1.67 -2.84 4.87
C PHE A 73 -0.32 -3.47 4.56
N THR A 74 0.41 -2.87 3.63
CA THR A 74 1.82 -3.13 3.38
C THR A 74 2.51 -1.79 3.13
N ILE A 75 3.38 -1.40 4.05
CA ILE A 75 4.16 -0.18 3.98
C ILE A 75 5.61 -0.57 3.71
N ARG A 76 6.25 0.07 2.74
CA ARG A 76 7.63 -0.22 2.34
C ARG A 76 8.52 1.02 2.45
N ARG A 77 9.72 0.85 2.98
CA ARG A 77 10.79 1.84 2.95
C ARG A 77 11.77 1.49 1.86
N LEU A 78 11.95 2.37 0.88
CA LEU A 78 12.75 2.14 -0.32
C LEU A 78 13.86 3.20 -0.42
N ALA A 79 15.07 2.75 -0.73
CA ALA A 79 16.14 3.65 -1.14
C ALA A 79 15.85 4.23 -2.52
N ARG A 80 16.21 5.50 -2.73
CA ARG A 80 16.05 6.19 -4.01
C ARG A 80 17.39 6.33 -4.71
N PRO A 81 17.69 5.49 -5.73
CA PRO A 81 19.01 5.48 -6.35
C PRO A 81 19.37 6.81 -7.04
N GLU A 82 18.38 7.60 -7.42
CA GLU A 82 18.53 8.91 -8.05
C GLU A 82 18.81 10.06 -7.05
N GLN A 83 18.64 9.84 -5.75
CA GLN A 83 18.90 10.84 -4.72
C GLN A 83 19.82 10.28 -3.63
N PRO A 84 21.08 10.77 -3.53
CA PRO A 84 21.96 10.38 -2.43
C PRO A 84 21.28 10.62 -1.07
N HIS A 85 21.21 9.57 -0.24
CA HIS A 85 20.53 9.56 1.06
C HIS A 85 19.02 9.81 1.02
N GLY A 86 18.40 9.77 -0.17
CA GLY A 86 16.95 9.85 -0.34
C GLY A 86 16.30 8.49 -0.13
N GLU A 87 15.21 8.48 0.61
CA GLU A 87 14.34 7.31 0.75
C GLU A 87 12.88 7.71 0.53
N ALA A 88 12.05 6.71 0.28
CA ALA A 88 10.61 6.84 0.15
C ALA A 88 9.90 5.82 1.04
N ILE A 89 8.84 6.26 1.70
CA ILE A 89 7.89 5.40 2.40
C ILE A 89 6.65 5.28 1.50
N VAL A 90 6.34 4.07 1.06
CA VAL A 90 5.27 3.78 0.11
C VAL A 90 4.16 3.05 0.83
N PHE A 91 2.94 3.56 0.67
CA PHE A 91 1.72 2.98 1.20
C PHE A 91 1.09 2.01 0.20
N ALA A 92 0.59 0.89 0.69
CA ALA A 92 -0.31 0.03 -0.05
C ALA A 92 -1.35 -0.56 0.89
N ALA A 93 -2.59 -0.64 0.42
CA ALA A 93 -3.67 -1.31 1.10
C ALA A 93 -4.47 -2.17 0.13
N GLY A 94 -5.08 -3.22 0.65
CA GLY A 94 -5.96 -4.10 -0.13
C GLY A 94 -6.93 -4.88 0.75
N CYS A 95 -8.00 -5.32 0.11
CA CYS A 95 -9.04 -6.18 0.69
C CYS A 95 -9.48 -7.16 -0.41
N SER A 96 -10.33 -8.13 -0.08
CA SER A 96 -10.82 -9.12 -1.05
C SER A 96 -12.33 -8.96 -1.31
N PRO A 97 -12.76 -7.86 -1.95
CA PRO A 97 -14.18 -7.53 -2.13
C PRO A 97 -14.89 -8.51 -3.07
N GLU A 98 -14.19 -9.03 -4.09
CA GLU A 98 -14.75 -9.97 -5.08
C GLU A 98 -15.25 -11.29 -4.47
N ARG A 99 -14.56 -11.84 -3.46
CA ARG A 99 -14.97 -13.07 -2.79
C ARG A 99 -16.08 -12.83 -1.77
N VAL A 100 -16.07 -11.67 -1.10
CA VAL A 100 -17.16 -11.26 -0.20
C VAL A 100 -18.46 -11.07 -0.99
N GLN A 101 -18.39 -10.43 -2.16
CA GLN A 101 -19.56 -10.26 -3.03
C GLN A 101 -20.12 -11.61 -3.49
N ALA A 102 -19.26 -12.52 -3.97
CA ALA A 102 -19.68 -13.87 -4.36
C ALA A 102 -20.34 -14.64 -3.20
N PHE A 103 -19.79 -14.54 -1.98
CA PHE A 103 -20.39 -15.16 -0.80
C PHE A 103 -21.78 -14.58 -0.49
N VAL A 104 -21.92 -13.25 -0.45
CA VAL A 104 -23.20 -12.58 -0.16
C VAL A 104 -24.28 -12.94 -1.19
N ASP A 105 -23.93 -13.00 -2.47
CA ASP A 105 -24.86 -13.36 -3.54
C ASP A 105 -25.34 -14.82 -3.46
N HIS A 106 -24.55 -15.71 -2.83
CA HIS A 106 -24.89 -17.11 -2.62
C HIS A 106 -25.52 -17.43 -1.26
N VAL A 107 -25.61 -16.47 -0.33
CA VAL A 107 -26.36 -16.65 0.93
C VAL A 107 -27.86 -16.49 0.66
N PRO A 108 -28.70 -17.52 0.89
CA PRO A 108 -30.14 -17.39 0.71
C PRO A 108 -30.69 -16.32 1.65
N ARG A 109 -31.32 -15.29 1.08
CA ARG A 109 -32.05 -14.28 1.86
C ARG A 109 -33.11 -15.00 2.71
N ARG A 110 -32.96 -14.97 4.04
CA ARG A 110 -33.99 -15.45 4.96
C ARG A 110 -35.29 -14.64 4.77
N GLY A 111 -36.31 -15.23 4.12
CA GLY A 111 -37.72 -14.86 4.28
C GLY A 111 -38.52 -14.51 3.00
N ALA A 112 -39.77 -14.99 2.95
CA ALA A 112 -40.65 -15.07 1.78
C ALA A 112 -41.47 -13.81 1.45
N ARG A 113 -40.96 -12.59 1.66
CA ARG A 113 -41.74 -11.38 1.34
C ARG A 113 -40.89 -10.21 0.86
N TRP A 114 -40.38 -10.25 -0.37
CA TRP A 114 -39.97 -8.99 -1.02
C TRP A 114 -40.31 -8.98 -2.52
N ARG A 115 -41.13 -7.97 -2.88
CA ARG A 115 -41.30 -7.43 -4.23
C ARG A 115 -39.94 -7.10 -4.82
N LYS A 116 -39.80 -7.21 -6.16
CA LYS A 116 -38.62 -6.77 -6.92
C LYS A 116 -38.16 -5.41 -6.41
N VAL A 117 -37.08 -5.39 -5.63
CA VAL A 117 -36.38 -4.16 -5.31
C VAL A 117 -35.50 -3.90 -6.53
N ALA A 118 -35.95 -3.02 -7.41
CA ALA A 118 -35.02 -2.26 -8.23
C ALA A 118 -34.18 -1.42 -7.25
N GLY A 119 -33.07 -1.99 -6.79
CA GLY A 119 -32.13 -1.36 -5.89
C GLY A 119 -30.93 -0.83 -6.66
N PRO A 120 -30.25 0.23 -6.17
CA PRO A 120 -29.05 0.75 -6.80
C PRO A 120 -27.95 -0.32 -6.88
N ALA A 121 -27.07 -0.20 -7.88
CA ALA A 121 -25.95 -1.11 -8.13
C ALA A 121 -25.14 -1.41 -6.84
N PRO A 122 -24.57 -2.63 -6.70
CA PRO A 122 -23.77 -2.98 -5.53
C PRO A 122 -22.62 -1.97 -5.37
N LYS A 123 -22.69 -1.17 -4.29
CA LYS A 123 -21.73 -0.09 -4.00
C LYS A 123 -20.43 -0.54 -3.30
N HIS A 124 -20.20 -1.85 -3.13
CA HIS A 124 -19.19 -2.37 -2.19
C HIS A 124 -18.16 -3.27 -2.90
N THR A 125 -17.52 -2.77 -3.95
CA THR A 125 -16.36 -3.43 -4.59
C THR A 125 -15.02 -2.91 -4.08
N GLU A 126 -15.03 -2.04 -3.07
CA GLU A 126 -13.85 -1.37 -2.52
C GLU A 126 -13.73 -1.65 -1.02
N CYS A 127 -12.54 -1.43 -0.45
CA CYS A 127 -12.33 -1.60 0.99
C CYS A 127 -13.18 -0.63 1.78
N GLU A 128 -13.49 -0.97 3.03
CA GLU A 128 -14.16 -0.05 3.96
C GLU A 128 -13.21 0.30 5.12
N PRO A 129 -12.74 1.56 5.21
CA PRO A 129 -12.97 2.67 4.26
C PRO A 129 -12.16 2.51 2.94
N PRO A 130 -12.46 3.30 1.89
CA PRO A 130 -11.77 3.25 0.60
C PRO A 130 -10.26 3.49 0.69
N VAL A 131 -9.50 2.86 -0.21
CA VAL A 131 -8.02 2.86 -0.19
C VAL A 131 -7.43 4.24 -0.41
N ASP A 132 -8.00 5.03 -1.32
CA ASP A 132 -7.59 6.41 -1.62
C ASP A 132 -7.74 7.32 -0.38
N ARG A 133 -8.83 7.14 0.37
CA ARG A 133 -9.05 7.86 1.63
C ARG A 133 -8.03 7.46 2.70
N LEU A 134 -7.72 6.16 2.80
CA LEU A 134 -6.72 5.65 3.74
C LEU A 134 -5.31 6.16 3.40
N GLU A 135 -4.96 6.18 2.12
CA GLU A 135 -3.69 6.70 1.64
C GLU A 135 -3.53 8.20 1.96
N ALA A 136 -4.56 9.01 1.68
CA ALA A 136 -4.54 10.44 1.98
C ALA A 136 -4.37 10.70 3.49
N ASP A 137 -5.08 9.95 4.33
CA ASP A 137 -4.97 10.06 5.80
C ASP A 137 -3.59 9.62 6.30
N PHE A 138 -3.06 8.51 5.78
CA PHE A 138 -1.71 8.03 6.08
C PHE A 138 -0.64 9.07 5.75
N VAL A 139 -0.68 9.62 4.52
CA VAL A 139 0.27 10.66 4.08
C VAL A 139 0.18 11.88 4.98
N HIS A 140 -1.03 12.32 5.32
CA HIS A 140 -1.23 13.44 6.23
C HIS A 140 -0.63 13.18 7.62
N PHE A 141 -0.96 12.05 8.24
CA PHE A 141 -0.50 11.71 9.58
C PHE A 141 1.03 11.59 9.68
N VAL A 142 1.64 10.90 8.72
CA VAL A 142 3.09 10.64 8.74
C VAL A 142 3.89 11.93 8.49
N THR A 143 3.39 12.81 7.60
CA THR A 143 4.06 14.07 7.26
C THR A 143 3.78 15.22 8.22
N ALA A 144 2.78 15.09 9.11
CA ALA A 144 2.44 16.13 10.07
C ALA A 144 3.65 16.53 10.95
N PRO A 145 3.86 17.82 11.26
CA PRO A 145 4.90 18.24 12.18
C PRO A 145 4.65 17.65 13.58
N ALA A 146 5.71 17.29 14.30
CA ALA A 146 5.56 16.85 15.69
C ALA A 146 4.94 18.00 16.52
N ALA A 147 3.91 17.72 17.31
CA ALA A 147 3.42 18.66 18.30
C ALA A 147 4.58 18.96 19.28
N ARG A 148 4.89 20.25 19.44
CA ARG A 148 5.95 20.75 20.32
C ARG A 148 5.50 20.78 21.77
#